data_AF-A0A925T154-F1
#
_entry.id   AF-A0A925T154-F1
#
_cell.length_a   1.000
_cell.length_b   1.000
_cell.length_c   1.000
_cell.angle_alpha   90.00
_cell.angle_beta   90.00
_cell.angle_gamma   90.00
#
_symmetry.space_group_name_H-M   'P 1'
#
loop_
_entity.id
_entity.type
_entity.pdbx_description
1 polymer ?
#
loop_
_entity_poly.entity_id
_entity_poly.type
_entity_poly.pdbx_seq_one_letter_code
_entity_poly.pdbx_strand_id
1 'polypeptide(L)'
;MRSCLEQLGELLLDPAKDEDLEECLSGINPLVPIASLHADVIAVLKKYDLWLRTERKNTPKSRRNHFDTLGGFWRWSATRGLMSLDMVKATHVEEYLHTLGLKWKCRRCSFTKNLTSRGEVPPSACENWECRALDSYEKVIRCVERSVDRHRAGLRVFFGWLKDVEEGIELNPAPAAERRRTRKKKRGWRRKRKATATIQYYDWEVIDALLKDIEEPNAPAGEAMALYFLLHHAFYLRELQTVRIPSQCRPIALGAAPRESLEDVLSLEWRQRELSRKRQFLGRTGEMLQMEPADEPWLRDLVVRFIRERNQKLRDPKNPYLFVGTRGSSRSGPVGGRYIRSLVESATARITGRLCTANILGKSSRLLYAEFGGHEGFRHLRELGLGGSQAHTYAWAKRVRMVPKPANRTKKKDVRRRASGLTVPLIDVFGIPTDLE
;
A
#
# COMPACT_ATOMS: atom_id res chain seq x y z
N MET A 1 -3.79 -2.97 0.06
CA MET A 1 -3.89 -3.32 1.50
C MET A 1 -4.04 -2.11 2.43
N ARG A 2 -3.42 -0.94 2.16
CA ARG A 2 -3.69 0.32 2.90
C ARG A 2 -5.07 0.91 2.49
N SER A 3 -5.35 0.93 1.18
CA SER A 3 -6.65 1.38 0.65
C SER A 3 -7.85 0.55 1.15
N CYS A 4 -7.72 -0.76 1.35
CA CYS A 4 -8.83 -1.62 1.77
C CYS A 4 -9.26 -1.39 3.22
N LEU A 5 -8.35 -0.95 4.10
CA LEU A 5 -8.68 -0.64 5.50
C LEU A 5 -9.14 0.80 5.68
N GLU A 6 -8.75 1.67 4.75
CA GLU A 6 -9.17 3.07 4.75
C GLU A 6 -10.59 3.23 4.18
N GLN A 7 -11.01 2.32 3.29
CA GLN A 7 -12.41 2.19 2.84
C GLN A 7 -13.34 1.69 3.94
N LEU A 8 -12.84 0.83 4.82
CA LEU A 8 -13.55 0.40 6.02
C LEU A 8 -13.81 1.61 6.93
N GLY A 9 -12.79 2.44 7.17
CA GLY A 9 -12.92 3.68 7.96
C GLY A 9 -13.97 4.66 7.45
N GLU A 10 -14.28 4.65 6.15
CA GLU A 10 -15.30 5.51 5.55
C GLU A 10 -16.69 4.88 5.46
N LEU A 11 -16.78 3.55 5.41
CA LEU A 11 -18.01 2.80 5.60
C LEU A 11 -18.58 2.95 7.02
N LEU A 12 -17.70 3.18 8.00
CA LEU A 12 -18.03 3.31 9.42
C LEU A 12 -18.40 4.75 9.83
N LEU A 13 -18.30 5.70 8.90
CA LEU A 13 -18.63 7.12 9.11
C LEU A 13 -19.95 7.52 8.42
N ASP A 14 -20.64 6.57 7.78
CA ASP A 14 -21.98 6.75 7.22
C ASP A 14 -23.01 6.32 8.28
N PRO A 15 -24.11 7.05 8.54
CA PRO A 15 -25.00 6.81 9.67
C PRO A 15 -25.95 5.61 9.47
N ALA A 16 -25.53 4.58 8.74
CA ALA A 16 -26.36 3.43 8.44
C ALA A 16 -25.78 2.15 9.06
N LYS A 17 -26.39 1.80 10.20
CA LYS A 17 -26.21 0.60 11.03
C LYS A 17 -24.86 0.56 11.76
N ASP A 18 -24.98 0.68 13.09
CA ASP A 18 -23.99 0.21 14.06
C ASP A 18 -23.74 -1.29 13.84
N GLU A 19 -23.00 -1.65 12.79
CA GLU A 19 -22.18 -2.85 12.82
C GLU A 19 -20.96 -2.46 13.65
N ASP A 20 -20.93 -2.99 14.87
CA ASP A 20 -19.92 -2.68 15.86
C ASP A 20 -18.53 -2.89 15.25
N LEU A 21 -17.80 -1.80 15.07
CA LEU A 21 -16.44 -1.81 14.53
C LEU A 21 -15.52 -2.66 15.41
N GLU A 22 -15.81 -2.74 16.71
CA GLU A 22 -15.16 -3.68 17.61
C GLU A 22 -15.43 -5.12 17.18
N GLU A 23 -16.65 -5.48 16.76
CA GLU A 23 -17.03 -6.83 16.33
C GLU A 23 -16.40 -7.23 14.97
N CYS A 24 -16.29 -6.29 14.03
CA CYS A 24 -15.62 -6.52 12.75
C CYS A 24 -14.08 -6.57 12.86
N LEU A 25 -13.49 -5.85 13.81
CA LEU A 25 -12.04 -5.85 14.07
C LEU A 25 -11.61 -6.89 15.11
N SER A 26 -12.51 -7.35 15.99
CA SER A 26 -12.29 -8.44 16.95
C SER A 26 -12.16 -9.79 16.25
N GLY A 27 -12.77 -9.94 15.07
CA GLY A 27 -12.58 -11.12 14.21
C GLY A 27 -11.14 -11.29 13.68
N ILE A 28 -10.29 -10.24 13.70
CA ILE A 28 -8.88 -10.36 13.34
C ILE A 28 -8.08 -10.65 14.61
N ASN A 29 -8.01 -11.91 15.00
CA ASN A 29 -7.10 -12.34 16.06
C ASN A 29 -5.63 -12.10 15.61
N PRO A 30 -4.92 -11.13 16.20
CA PRO A 30 -3.57 -10.78 15.77
C PRO A 30 -2.54 -11.87 16.14
N LEU A 31 -2.93 -12.84 16.97
CA LEU A 31 -2.11 -13.96 17.43
C LEU A 31 -2.22 -15.20 16.51
N VAL A 32 -3.09 -15.19 15.49
CA VAL A 32 -3.17 -16.29 14.49
C VAL A 32 -1.79 -16.70 13.94
N PRO A 33 -0.87 -15.78 13.60
CA PRO A 33 0.46 -16.14 13.06
C PRO A 33 1.37 -16.90 14.04
N ILE A 34 0.99 -17.00 15.31
CA ILE A 34 1.76 -17.60 16.41
C ILE A 34 0.96 -18.64 17.20
N ALA A 35 -0.21 -19.06 16.71
CA ALA A 35 -1.07 -20.03 17.39
C ALA A 35 -0.39 -21.40 17.61
N SER A 36 0.63 -21.74 16.82
CA SER A 36 1.38 -22.99 16.89
C SER A 36 2.64 -22.92 17.80
N LEU A 37 2.79 -21.87 18.63
CA LEU A 37 3.94 -21.72 19.53
C LEU A 37 3.69 -22.39 20.89
N HIS A 38 4.76 -22.59 21.68
CA HIS A 38 4.66 -23.10 23.05
C HIS A 38 3.77 -22.19 23.93
N ALA A 39 3.01 -22.79 24.85
CA ALA A 39 2.01 -22.09 25.65
C ALA A 39 2.58 -20.89 26.42
N ASP A 40 3.78 -21.02 26.97
CA ASP A 40 4.44 -19.95 27.74
C ASP A 40 4.79 -18.75 26.87
N VAL A 41 5.27 -19.00 25.64
CA VAL A 41 5.56 -17.95 24.66
C VAL A 41 4.26 -17.25 24.22
N ILE A 42 3.18 -18.01 24.05
CA ILE A 42 1.85 -17.45 23.74
C ILE A 42 1.35 -16.57 24.88
N ALA A 43 1.52 -16.98 26.15
CA ALA A 43 1.09 -16.20 27.30
C ALA A 43 1.78 -14.83 27.36
N VAL A 44 3.09 -14.79 27.13
CA VAL A 44 3.85 -13.53 27.05
C VAL A 44 3.41 -12.70 25.85
N LEU A 45 3.17 -13.31 24.69
CA LEU A 45 2.71 -12.61 23.49
C LEU A 45 1.29 -12.05 23.64
N LYS A 46 0.43 -12.67 24.46
CA LYS A 46 -0.88 -12.11 24.87
C LYS A 46 -0.72 -10.86 25.72
N LYS A 47 0.17 -10.88 26.74
CA LYS A 47 0.52 -9.67 27.53
C LYS A 47 1.04 -8.56 26.62
N TYR A 48 1.86 -8.93 25.63
CA TYR A 48 2.40 -7.98 24.66
C TYR A 48 1.35 -7.38 23.73
N ASP A 49 0.38 -8.16 23.21
CA ASP A 49 -0.71 -7.64 22.40
C ASP A 49 -1.55 -6.62 23.19
N LEU A 50 -1.81 -6.92 24.47
CA LEU A 50 -2.50 -6.00 25.38
C LEU A 50 -1.74 -4.67 25.48
N TRP A 51 -0.43 -4.71 25.73
CA TRP A 51 0.41 -3.51 25.77
C TRP A 51 0.46 -2.75 24.43
N LEU A 52 0.53 -3.46 23.30
CA LEU A 52 0.46 -2.84 21.98
C LEU A 52 -0.89 -2.14 21.76
N ARG A 53 -1.97 -2.69 22.31
CA ARG A 53 -3.33 -2.17 22.22
C ARG A 53 -3.56 -0.98 23.14
N THR A 54 -3.16 -1.05 24.41
CA THR A 54 -3.46 -0.03 25.42
C THR A 54 -2.43 1.10 25.41
N GLU A 55 -1.14 0.77 25.57
CA GLU A 55 -0.06 1.74 25.74
C GLU A 55 0.39 2.33 24.39
N ARG A 56 0.62 1.46 23.40
CA ARG A 56 1.03 1.92 22.06
C ARG A 56 -0.15 2.34 21.19
N LYS A 57 -1.39 2.03 21.59
CA LYS A 57 -2.65 2.31 20.88
C LYS A 57 -2.69 1.76 19.44
N ASN A 58 -1.89 0.73 19.14
CA ASN A 58 -1.66 0.26 17.77
C ASN A 58 -2.94 -0.31 17.16
N THR A 59 -3.15 -0.03 15.87
CA THR A 59 -4.30 -0.57 15.12
C THR A 59 -4.18 -2.10 15.00
N PRO A 60 -5.30 -2.86 14.91
CA PRO A 60 -5.28 -4.32 14.80
C PRO A 60 -4.37 -4.83 13.67
N LYS A 61 -4.38 -4.16 12.51
CA LYS A 61 -3.47 -4.48 11.40
C LYS A 61 -2.00 -4.26 11.72
N SER A 62 -1.67 -3.18 12.44
CA SER A 62 -0.29 -2.94 12.86
C SER A 62 0.18 -4.01 13.84
N ARG A 63 -0.71 -4.47 14.74
CA ARG A 63 -0.45 -5.59 15.64
C ARG A 63 -0.26 -6.88 14.85
N ARG A 64 -1.17 -7.24 13.95
CA ARG A 64 -1.04 -8.42 13.07
C ARG A 64 0.27 -8.44 12.28
N ASN A 65 0.63 -7.35 11.58
CA ASN A 65 1.91 -7.28 10.86
C ASN A 65 3.13 -7.46 11.80
N HIS A 66 3.00 -7.02 13.05
CA HIS A 66 4.02 -7.18 14.06
C HIS A 66 4.11 -8.64 14.53
N PHE A 67 2.97 -9.30 14.73
CA PHE A 67 2.93 -10.74 15.04
C PHE A 67 3.32 -11.62 13.85
N ASP A 68 3.10 -11.23 12.60
CA ASP A 68 3.66 -11.91 11.43
C ASP A 68 5.20 -11.91 11.49
N THR A 69 5.77 -10.78 11.93
CA THR A 69 7.23 -10.64 12.12
C THR A 69 7.72 -11.54 13.25
N LEU A 70 7.04 -11.54 14.39
CA LEU A 70 7.41 -12.34 15.56
C LEU A 70 7.21 -13.84 15.29
N GLY A 71 6.11 -14.23 14.65
CA GLY A 71 5.84 -15.63 14.32
C GLY A 71 6.84 -16.21 13.34
N GLY A 72 7.26 -15.44 12.33
CA GLY A 72 8.35 -15.87 11.45
C GLY A 72 9.68 -16.06 12.18
N PHE A 73 9.97 -15.25 13.20
CA PHE A 73 11.16 -15.44 14.05
C PHE A 73 11.01 -16.66 14.96
N TRP A 74 9.88 -16.82 15.63
CA TRP A 74 9.67 -17.92 16.58
C TRP A 74 9.62 -19.29 15.93
N ARG A 75 9.04 -19.41 14.73
CA ARG A 75 9.10 -20.66 13.97
C ARG A 75 10.54 -21.01 13.58
N TRP A 76 11.35 -20.01 13.22
CA TRP A 76 12.78 -20.19 13.00
C TRP A 76 13.53 -20.58 14.29
N SER A 77 13.18 -19.99 15.44
CA SER A 77 13.75 -20.33 16.74
C SER A 77 13.42 -21.77 17.16
N ALA A 78 12.17 -22.21 16.95
CA ALA A 78 11.73 -23.58 17.25
C ALA A 78 12.53 -24.63 16.49
N THR A 79 12.85 -24.39 15.21
CA THR A 79 13.71 -25.31 14.42
C THR A 79 15.15 -25.43 14.95
N ARG A 80 15.54 -24.59 15.91
CA ARG A 80 16.86 -24.57 16.55
C ARG A 80 16.83 -24.98 18.02
N GLY A 81 15.71 -25.49 18.52
CA GLY A 81 15.58 -25.84 19.93
C GLY A 81 15.50 -24.64 20.87
N LEU A 82 15.28 -23.42 20.35
CA LEU A 82 15.12 -22.21 21.17
C LEU A 82 13.65 -22.11 21.62
N MET A 83 13.34 -22.80 22.71
CA MET A 83 11.96 -22.98 23.19
C MET A 83 11.51 -21.92 24.20
N SER A 84 12.44 -21.19 24.81
CA SER A 84 12.15 -20.14 25.78
C SER A 84 12.73 -18.78 25.37
N LEU A 85 12.24 -17.71 26.01
CA LEU A 85 12.56 -16.32 25.68
C LEU A 85 13.98 -15.92 26.13
N ASP A 86 14.43 -16.44 27.27
CA ASP A 86 15.75 -16.23 27.89
C ASP A 86 16.88 -16.89 27.09
N MET A 87 16.59 -17.97 26.37
CA MET A 87 17.55 -18.62 25.48
C MET A 87 17.91 -17.77 24.25
N VAL A 88 17.12 -16.73 23.93
CA VAL A 88 17.35 -15.91 22.75
C VAL A 88 18.48 -14.90 22.99
N LYS A 89 19.62 -15.16 22.35
CA LYS A 89 20.80 -14.28 22.34
C LYS A 89 20.86 -13.42 21.08
N ALA A 90 21.68 -12.37 21.10
CA ALA A 90 21.86 -11.48 19.96
C ALA A 90 22.40 -12.18 18.71
N THR A 91 23.21 -13.22 18.90
CA THR A 91 23.71 -14.09 17.82
C THR A 91 22.56 -14.76 17.06
N HIS A 92 21.53 -15.24 17.76
CA HIS A 92 20.36 -15.88 17.15
C HIS A 92 19.56 -14.88 16.31
N VAL A 93 19.36 -13.66 16.80
CA VAL A 93 18.67 -12.60 16.04
C VAL A 93 19.44 -12.24 14.76
N GLU A 94 20.77 -12.11 14.83
CA GLU A 94 21.59 -11.82 13.63
C GLU A 94 21.57 -12.97 12.62
N GLU A 95 21.57 -14.22 13.10
CA GLU A 95 21.48 -15.40 12.24
C GLU A 95 20.12 -15.49 11.54
N TYR A 96 19.02 -15.28 12.27
CA TYR A 96 17.69 -15.19 11.69
C TYR A 96 17.61 -14.13 10.60
N LEU A 97 18.07 -12.90 10.88
CA LEU A 97 18.03 -11.81 9.91
C LEU A 97 18.91 -12.10 8.68
N HIS A 98 20.00 -12.86 8.85
CA HIS A 98 20.84 -13.31 7.74
C HIS A 98 20.11 -14.31 6.84
N THR A 99 19.52 -15.35 7.43
CA THR A 99 18.74 -16.38 6.71
C THR A 99 17.47 -15.82 6.05
N LEU A 100 16.88 -14.76 6.62
CA LEU A 100 15.76 -14.03 6.02
C LEU A 100 16.17 -13.23 4.77
N GLY A 101 17.38 -12.66 4.78
CA GLY A 101 17.88 -11.80 3.72
C GLY A 101 18.31 -12.54 2.45
N LEU A 102 18.69 -13.82 2.58
CA LEU A 102 19.34 -14.59 1.53
C LEU A 102 18.61 -15.91 1.23
N LYS A 103 18.81 -16.43 0.02
CA LYS A 103 18.40 -17.77 -0.39
C LYS A 103 19.42 -18.37 -1.35
N TRP A 104 19.44 -19.68 -1.48
CA TRP A 104 20.15 -20.40 -2.52
C TRP A 104 19.37 -20.32 -3.83
N LYS A 105 20.08 -20.15 -4.94
CA LYS A 105 19.53 -20.24 -6.30
C LYS A 105 20.45 -21.09 -7.16
N CYS A 106 19.90 -22.09 -7.84
CA CYS A 106 20.64 -22.86 -8.84
C CYS A 106 20.86 -21.97 -10.07
N ARG A 107 22.11 -21.88 -10.54
CA ARG A 107 22.50 -21.12 -11.72
C ARG A 107 21.91 -21.69 -13.01
N ARG A 108 21.65 -22.99 -13.07
CA ARG A 108 21.15 -23.68 -14.28
C ARG A 108 19.63 -23.62 -14.41
N CYS A 109 18.89 -24.11 -13.41
CA CYS A 109 17.43 -24.19 -13.49
C CYS A 109 16.69 -23.10 -12.70
N SER A 110 17.41 -22.17 -12.07
CA SER A 110 16.84 -21.11 -11.20
C SER A 110 16.03 -21.61 -10.00
N PHE A 111 16.04 -22.91 -9.68
CA PHE A 111 15.43 -23.46 -8.48
C PHE A 111 16.00 -22.78 -7.24
N THR A 112 15.13 -22.43 -6.28
CA THR A 112 15.56 -21.70 -5.07
C THR A 112 15.22 -22.42 -3.78
N LYS A 113 16.15 -22.38 -2.83
CA LYS A 113 15.99 -22.95 -1.48
C LYS A 113 16.32 -21.89 -0.44
N ASN A 114 15.57 -21.82 0.65
CA ASN A 114 15.86 -20.88 1.74
C ASN A 114 17.16 -21.27 2.45
N LEU A 115 17.95 -20.29 2.89
CA LEU A 115 19.08 -20.57 3.78
C LEU A 115 18.55 -21.03 5.13
N THR A 116 19.09 -22.12 5.64
CA THR A 116 18.76 -22.61 6.98
C THR A 116 19.65 -21.98 8.02
N SER A 117 20.96 -21.75 7.75
CA SER A 117 21.92 -21.14 8.68
C SER A 117 22.89 -20.17 7.99
N ARG A 118 23.62 -19.36 8.77
CA ARG A 118 24.59 -18.37 8.24
C ARG A 118 25.83 -19.01 7.59
N GLY A 119 26.27 -20.14 8.13
CA GLY A 119 27.44 -20.90 7.68
C GLY A 119 27.13 -22.03 6.71
N GLU A 120 25.87 -22.20 6.30
CA GLU A 120 25.45 -23.27 5.40
C GLU A 120 26.29 -23.25 4.11
N VAL A 121 26.81 -24.43 3.77
CA VAL A 121 27.52 -24.74 2.53
C VAL A 121 26.45 -25.02 1.46
N PRO A 122 26.65 -24.60 0.18
CA PRO A 122 25.69 -24.93 -0.87
C PRO A 122 25.50 -26.45 -0.96
N PRO A 123 24.28 -26.93 -1.25
CA PRO A 123 24.08 -28.34 -1.61
C PRO A 123 25.00 -28.72 -2.78
N SER A 124 25.61 -29.90 -2.70
CA SER A 124 26.55 -30.40 -3.72
C SER A 124 25.89 -30.62 -5.08
N ALA A 125 24.60 -30.94 -5.10
CA ALA A 125 23.82 -31.10 -6.31
C ALA A 125 22.51 -30.30 -6.24
N CYS A 126 22.01 -29.87 -7.39
CA CYS A 126 20.70 -29.24 -7.48
C CYS A 126 19.59 -30.21 -7.01
N GLU A 127 18.82 -29.79 -6.01
CA GLU A 127 17.69 -30.55 -5.46
C GLU A 127 16.48 -30.61 -6.41
N ASN A 128 16.50 -29.84 -7.50
CA ASN A 128 15.55 -30.05 -8.59
C ASN A 128 15.92 -31.35 -9.31
N TRP A 129 15.00 -32.32 -9.24
CA TRP A 129 15.17 -33.67 -9.78
C TRP A 129 15.52 -33.70 -11.27
N GLU A 130 15.07 -32.72 -12.05
CA GLU A 130 15.35 -32.57 -13.49
C GLU A 130 16.75 -32.01 -13.76
N CYS A 131 17.29 -31.21 -12.85
CA CYS A 131 18.52 -30.46 -13.07
C CYS A 131 19.75 -31.24 -12.58
N ARG A 132 19.71 -31.70 -11.32
CA ARG A 132 20.81 -32.40 -10.61
C ARG A 132 22.22 -31.83 -10.80
N ALA A 133 22.34 -30.58 -11.24
CA ALA A 133 23.63 -29.98 -11.60
C ALA A 133 24.49 -29.80 -10.35
N LEU A 134 25.72 -30.32 -10.43
CA LEU A 134 26.71 -30.24 -9.37
C LEU A 134 27.20 -28.79 -9.18
N ASP A 135 27.47 -28.42 -7.93
CA ASP A 135 28.05 -27.13 -7.50
C ASP A 135 27.39 -25.90 -8.13
N SER A 136 26.08 -25.99 -8.37
CA SER A 136 25.34 -25.03 -9.18
C SER A 136 24.66 -23.93 -8.36
N TYR A 137 24.74 -23.97 -7.03
CA TYR A 137 24.05 -23.00 -6.17
C TYR A 137 24.88 -21.74 -5.89
N GLU A 138 24.20 -20.60 -5.92
CA GLU A 138 24.73 -19.31 -5.46
C GLU A 138 23.80 -18.66 -4.42
N LYS A 139 24.39 -17.86 -3.51
CA LYS A 139 23.61 -17.05 -2.57
C LYS A 139 23.08 -15.82 -3.30
N VAL A 140 21.76 -15.66 -3.31
CA VAL A 140 21.07 -14.49 -3.87
C VAL A 140 20.21 -13.80 -2.82
N ILE A 141 19.90 -12.53 -3.05
CA ILE A 141 19.04 -11.74 -2.18
C ILE A 141 17.61 -12.28 -2.25
N ARG A 142 17.06 -12.68 -1.09
CA ARG A 142 15.66 -13.10 -0.93
C ARG A 142 14.77 -11.91 -0.60
N CYS A 143 15.21 -11.07 0.33
CA CYS A 143 14.47 -9.94 0.85
C CYS A 143 15.30 -8.66 0.69
N VAL A 144 14.69 -7.59 0.21
CA VAL A 144 15.33 -6.26 0.19
C VAL A 144 15.71 -5.82 1.61
N GLU A 145 16.80 -5.05 1.75
CA GLU A 145 17.35 -4.61 3.06
C GLU A 145 16.27 -3.98 3.97
N ARG A 146 15.31 -3.26 3.38
CA ARG A 146 14.18 -2.64 4.09
C ARG A 146 13.26 -3.65 4.80
N SER A 147 13.09 -4.84 4.23
CA SER A 147 12.29 -5.91 4.85
C SER A 147 13.02 -6.51 6.04
N VAL A 148 14.32 -6.77 5.90
CA VAL A 148 15.19 -7.24 7.01
C VAL A 148 15.23 -6.20 8.15
N ASP A 149 15.35 -4.92 7.81
CA ASP A 149 15.29 -3.81 8.76
C ASP A 149 13.95 -3.74 9.50
N ARG A 150 12.84 -4.07 8.83
CA ARG A 150 11.52 -4.13 9.45
C ARG A 150 11.45 -5.26 10.48
N HIS A 151 11.93 -6.45 10.14
CA HIS A 151 11.98 -7.58 11.09
C HIS A 151 12.84 -7.23 12.31
N ARG A 152 14.03 -6.68 12.09
CA ARG A 152 14.92 -6.21 13.16
C ARG A 152 14.25 -5.16 14.06
N ALA A 153 13.52 -4.21 13.47
CA ALA A 153 12.80 -3.20 14.24
C ALA A 153 11.66 -3.80 15.06
N GLY A 154 10.92 -4.77 14.49
CA GLY A 154 9.87 -5.50 15.19
C GLY A 154 10.41 -6.24 16.42
N LEU A 155 11.43 -7.08 16.21
CA LEU A 155 12.09 -7.84 17.28
C LEU A 155 12.63 -6.94 18.39
N ARG A 156 13.22 -5.80 18.04
CA ARG A 156 13.71 -4.83 19.02
C ARG A 156 12.62 -4.27 19.92
N VAL A 157 11.47 -3.93 19.36
CA VAL A 157 10.36 -3.37 20.15
C VAL A 157 9.86 -4.44 21.12
N PHE A 158 9.69 -5.67 20.64
CA PHE A 158 9.26 -6.79 21.48
C PHE A 158 10.26 -7.09 22.60
N PHE A 159 11.53 -7.35 22.27
CA PHE A 159 12.56 -7.65 23.28
C PHE A 159 12.92 -6.46 24.17
N GLY A 160 12.62 -5.23 23.73
CA GLY A 160 12.74 -4.03 24.56
C GLY A 160 11.65 -3.99 25.62
N TRP A 161 10.40 -4.20 25.21
CA TRP A 161 9.28 -4.34 26.14
C TRP A 161 9.48 -5.53 27.09
N LEU A 162 9.95 -6.66 26.57
CA LEU A 162 10.13 -7.88 27.35
C LEU A 162 11.15 -7.71 28.48
N LYS A 163 12.25 -7.00 28.19
CA LYS A 163 13.25 -6.61 29.20
C LYS A 163 12.63 -5.78 30.34
N ASP A 164 11.66 -4.93 30.03
CA ASP A 164 11.07 -4.03 31.00
C ASP A 164 9.97 -4.71 31.86
N VAL A 165 9.54 -5.93 31.51
CA VAL A 165 8.33 -6.57 32.07
C VAL A 165 8.57 -7.99 32.63
N GLU A 166 9.55 -8.74 32.14
CA GLU A 166 9.85 -10.09 32.62
C GLU A 166 11.19 -10.12 33.37
N GLU A 167 11.17 -10.70 34.58
CA GLU A 167 12.36 -10.91 35.40
C GLU A 167 13.30 -11.94 34.74
N GLY A 168 14.61 -11.70 34.77
CA GLY A 168 15.62 -12.57 34.16
C GLY A 168 16.06 -12.20 32.74
N ILE A 169 15.46 -11.19 32.09
CA ILE A 169 15.90 -10.70 30.77
C ILE A 169 16.69 -9.39 30.94
N GLU A 170 17.99 -9.51 31.14
CA GLU A 170 18.86 -8.34 31.40
C GLU A 170 19.17 -7.51 30.15
N LEU A 171 19.18 -8.15 28.98
CA LEU A 171 19.65 -7.56 27.72
C LEU A 171 18.65 -7.81 26.58
N ASN A 172 18.44 -6.79 25.74
CA ASN A 172 17.65 -6.91 24.53
C ASN A 172 18.52 -7.59 23.44
N PRO A 173 18.21 -8.83 23.00
CA PRO A 173 18.96 -9.55 21.97
C PRO A 173 18.85 -8.94 20.57
N ALA A 174 17.97 -7.97 20.35
CA ALA A 174 17.90 -7.19 19.12
C ALA A 174 18.38 -5.74 19.36
N PRO A 175 19.61 -5.52 19.87
CA PRO A 175 20.06 -4.19 20.25
C PRO A 175 20.08 -3.26 19.04
N ALA A 176 20.07 -1.95 19.29
CA ALA A 176 20.27 -0.98 18.24
C ALA A 176 21.64 -1.23 17.60
N ALA A 177 21.65 -1.90 16.44
CA ALA A 177 22.86 -2.41 15.80
C ALA A 177 24.01 -1.42 15.91
N GLU A 178 25.14 -1.85 16.46
CA GLU A 178 26.35 -1.04 16.51
C GLU A 178 26.81 -0.67 15.11
N ARG A 179 26.58 -1.55 14.13
CA ARG A 179 26.64 -1.25 12.69
C ARG A 179 25.84 -0.01 12.30
N ARG A 180 24.74 0.34 12.97
CA ARG A 180 23.97 1.57 12.73
C ARG A 180 24.58 2.78 13.45
N ARG A 181 25.35 2.61 14.53
CA ARG A 181 26.16 3.67 15.19
C ARG A 181 27.47 3.93 14.43
N THR A 182 28.22 2.90 14.05
CA THR A 182 29.40 3.01 13.17
C THR A 182 29.02 3.36 11.73
N ARG A 183 27.91 2.84 11.17
CA ARG A 183 27.33 3.41 9.93
C ARG A 183 26.67 4.75 10.16
N LYS A 184 26.18 5.16 11.35
CA LYS A 184 25.75 6.58 11.56
C LYS A 184 26.95 7.51 11.69
N LYS A 185 28.10 7.07 12.17
CA LYS A 185 29.38 7.81 12.17
C LYS A 185 29.96 7.87 10.75
N LYS A 186 30.11 6.74 10.04
CA LYS A 186 30.54 6.68 8.63
C LYS A 186 29.53 7.29 7.63
N ARG A 187 28.22 7.11 7.85
CA ARG A 187 27.15 7.83 7.15
C ARG A 187 26.93 9.22 7.74
N GLY A 188 27.49 9.61 8.86
CA GLY A 188 27.44 11.01 9.35
C GLY A 188 28.34 11.86 8.47
N TRP A 189 29.50 11.30 8.14
CA TRP A 189 30.42 11.84 7.14
C TRP A 189 29.83 11.77 5.70
N ARG A 190 29.19 10.64 5.31
CA ARG A 190 28.50 10.56 3.99
C ARG A 190 27.11 11.20 3.91
N ARG A 191 26.45 11.58 5.03
CA ARG A 191 25.09 12.21 5.05
C ARG A 191 25.09 13.69 4.74
N LYS A 192 26.24 14.33 4.58
CA LYS A 192 26.28 15.59 3.81
C LYS A 192 25.93 15.40 2.33
N ARG A 193 25.82 14.16 1.83
CA ARG A 193 25.07 13.85 0.63
C ARG A 193 23.78 13.11 1.01
N LYS A 194 22.72 13.86 1.38
CA LYS A 194 21.34 13.38 1.19
C LYS A 194 21.32 12.75 -0.21
N ALA A 195 20.88 11.50 -0.35
CA ALA A 195 20.46 11.04 -1.68
C ALA A 195 19.47 12.11 -2.15
N THR A 196 19.84 12.88 -3.17
CA THR A 196 18.99 13.93 -3.72
C THR A 196 17.64 13.29 -3.96
N ALA A 197 16.59 13.84 -3.36
CA ALA A 197 15.24 13.35 -3.61
C ALA A 197 15.07 13.30 -5.13
N THR A 198 14.71 12.14 -5.68
CA THR A 198 14.49 11.99 -7.11
C THR A 198 12.99 11.96 -7.37
N ILE A 199 12.53 12.76 -8.34
CA ILE A 199 11.15 12.76 -8.79
C ILE A 199 11.06 11.93 -10.06
N GLN A 200 10.28 10.87 -9.98
CA GLN A 200 9.95 10.03 -11.11
C GLN A 200 8.76 10.63 -11.84
N TYR A 201 8.87 10.77 -13.16
CA TYR A 201 7.83 11.35 -14.03
C TYR A 201 7.77 10.61 -15.37
N TYR A 202 6.63 10.69 -16.03
CA TYR A 202 6.47 10.29 -17.44
C TYR A 202 6.69 11.51 -18.33
N ASP A 203 7.14 11.28 -19.56
CA ASP A 203 7.41 12.37 -20.48
C ASP A 203 6.16 13.11 -20.92
N TRP A 204 6.39 14.34 -21.38
CA TRP A 204 5.32 15.21 -21.85
C TRP A 204 4.52 14.58 -22.98
N GLU A 205 5.13 13.85 -23.91
CA GLU A 205 4.40 13.22 -25.01
C GLU A 205 3.40 12.17 -24.50
N VAL A 206 3.71 11.49 -23.39
CA VAL A 206 2.79 10.56 -22.74
C VAL A 206 1.66 11.33 -22.04
N ILE A 207 1.98 12.44 -21.36
CA ILE A 207 0.98 13.24 -20.66
C ILE A 207 0.04 13.95 -21.63
N ASP A 208 0.57 14.58 -22.68
CA ASP A 208 -0.17 15.26 -23.74
C ASP A 208 -1.15 14.32 -24.46
N ALA A 209 -0.71 13.10 -24.80
CA ALA A 209 -1.59 12.10 -25.39
C ALA A 209 -2.75 11.72 -24.44
N LEU A 210 -2.49 11.63 -23.13
CA LEU A 210 -3.53 11.35 -22.14
C LEU A 210 -4.47 12.55 -21.94
N LEU A 211 -3.97 13.78 -21.99
CA LEU A 211 -4.79 14.99 -21.87
C LEU A 211 -5.75 15.12 -23.05
N LYS A 212 -5.26 14.92 -24.27
CA LYS A 212 -6.10 14.95 -25.49
C LYS A 212 -7.23 13.92 -25.47
N ASP A 213 -6.95 12.70 -24.98
CA ASP A 213 -7.98 11.66 -24.88
C ASP A 213 -9.08 11.99 -23.87
N ILE A 214 -8.78 12.74 -22.81
CA ILE A 214 -9.80 13.14 -21.81
C ILE A 214 -10.88 14.02 -22.45
N GLU A 215 -10.48 14.87 -23.39
CA GLU A 215 -11.37 15.79 -24.11
C GLU A 215 -12.19 15.09 -25.21
N GLU A 216 -11.82 13.85 -25.59
CA GLU A 216 -12.54 13.15 -26.65
C GLU A 216 -13.96 12.72 -26.22
N PRO A 217 -14.99 13.01 -27.04
CA PRO A 217 -16.39 12.70 -26.71
C PRO A 217 -16.68 11.19 -26.65
N ASN A 218 -15.81 10.37 -27.26
CA ASN A 218 -15.94 8.93 -27.30
C ASN A 218 -15.08 8.21 -26.25
N ALA A 219 -14.25 8.93 -25.48
CA ALA A 219 -13.44 8.32 -24.45
C ALA A 219 -14.33 7.70 -23.36
N PRO A 220 -13.98 6.51 -22.82
CA PRO A 220 -14.76 5.88 -21.75
C PRO A 220 -14.82 6.81 -20.53
N ALA A 221 -16.03 7.21 -20.13
CA ALA A 221 -16.21 8.34 -19.21
C ALA A 221 -15.55 8.08 -17.84
N GLY A 222 -15.61 6.84 -17.34
CA GLY A 222 -14.93 6.46 -16.10
C GLY A 222 -13.39 6.52 -16.16
N GLU A 223 -12.80 6.23 -17.33
CA GLU A 223 -11.36 6.33 -17.56
C GLU A 223 -10.93 7.79 -17.65
N ALA A 224 -11.60 8.57 -18.50
CA ALA A 224 -11.35 9.98 -18.72
C ALA A 224 -11.50 10.79 -17.42
N MET A 225 -12.56 10.53 -16.64
CA MET A 225 -12.76 11.19 -15.35
C MET A 225 -11.64 10.88 -14.34
N ALA A 226 -11.14 9.64 -14.31
CA ALA A 226 -10.02 9.27 -13.43
C ALA A 226 -8.70 9.94 -13.87
N LEU A 227 -8.46 10.05 -15.18
CA LEU A 227 -7.30 10.74 -15.72
C LEU A 227 -7.39 12.26 -15.51
N TYR A 228 -8.56 12.86 -15.69
CA TYR A 228 -8.84 14.28 -15.44
C TYR A 228 -8.38 14.68 -14.04
N PHE A 229 -8.89 14.02 -12.99
CA PHE A 229 -8.48 14.36 -11.63
C PHE A 229 -7.01 14.08 -11.33
N LEU A 230 -6.40 13.06 -11.96
CA LEU A 230 -4.97 12.78 -11.76
C LEU A 230 -4.06 13.81 -12.44
N LEU A 231 -4.46 14.36 -13.58
CA LEU A 231 -3.64 15.22 -14.43
C LEU A 231 -3.97 16.71 -14.26
N HIS A 232 -5.24 17.10 -14.30
CA HIS A 232 -5.71 18.49 -14.09
C HIS A 232 -5.81 18.88 -12.62
N HIS A 233 -5.87 17.92 -11.70
CA HIS A 233 -6.03 18.22 -10.28
C HIS A 233 -5.00 17.51 -9.41
N ALA A 234 -4.04 16.79 -9.98
CA ALA A 234 -2.98 16.09 -9.24
C ALA A 234 -3.50 15.24 -8.06
N PHE A 235 -4.67 14.61 -8.18
CA PHE A 235 -5.24 13.80 -7.11
C PHE A 235 -4.27 12.69 -6.67
N TYR A 236 -4.24 12.42 -5.36
CA TYR A 236 -3.70 11.16 -4.87
C TYR A 236 -4.70 10.05 -5.17
N LEU A 237 -4.18 8.83 -5.40
CA LEU A 237 -5.01 7.65 -5.63
C LEU A 237 -6.12 7.49 -4.58
N ARG A 238 -5.85 7.89 -3.34
CA ARG A 238 -6.82 7.83 -2.24
C ARG A 238 -7.93 8.86 -2.38
N GLU A 239 -7.61 10.09 -2.75
CA GLU A 239 -8.61 11.15 -2.91
C GLU A 239 -9.66 10.76 -3.95
N LEU A 240 -9.25 10.07 -5.02
CA LEU A 240 -10.18 9.51 -6.02
C LEU A 240 -11.13 8.46 -5.46
N GLN A 241 -10.76 7.77 -4.37
CA GLN A 241 -11.61 6.75 -3.76
C GLN A 241 -12.68 7.37 -2.87
N THR A 242 -12.35 8.51 -2.27
CA THR A 242 -13.05 9.08 -1.12
C THR A 242 -13.75 10.39 -1.46
N VAL A 243 -13.53 10.92 -2.67
CA VAL A 243 -14.19 12.13 -3.18
C VAL A 243 -15.68 11.88 -3.36
N ARG A 244 -16.48 12.88 -2.98
CA ARG A 244 -17.93 12.77 -2.85
C ARG A 244 -18.65 13.84 -3.65
N ILE A 245 -19.87 13.52 -4.05
CA ILE A 245 -20.81 14.43 -4.69
C ILE A 245 -21.56 15.19 -3.56
N PRO A 246 -21.43 16.52 -3.44
CA PRO A 246 -21.99 17.29 -2.33
C PRO A 246 -23.49 17.11 -2.17
N SER A 247 -24.22 17.10 -3.29
CA SER A 247 -25.68 16.90 -3.31
C SER A 247 -26.13 15.55 -2.75
N GLN A 248 -25.24 14.56 -2.67
CA GLN A 248 -25.55 13.26 -2.10
C GLN A 248 -25.16 13.13 -0.61
N CYS A 249 -24.46 14.12 -0.05
CA CYS A 249 -23.92 14.06 1.32
C CYS A 249 -24.85 14.61 2.41
N ARG A 250 -25.84 15.46 2.08
CA ARG A 250 -26.69 16.15 3.08
C ARG A 250 -28.13 15.68 3.04
N PRO A 251 -28.79 15.37 4.18
CA PRO A 251 -30.22 15.06 4.19
C PRO A 251 -31.04 16.23 3.65
N ILE A 252 -32.13 15.93 2.94
CA ILE A 252 -33.06 16.95 2.44
C ILE A 252 -33.74 17.57 3.65
N ALA A 253 -33.41 18.81 4.00
CA ALA A 253 -34.22 19.55 4.96
C ALA A 253 -35.59 19.84 4.33
N LEU A 254 -36.68 19.66 5.09
CA LEU A 254 -38.02 19.99 4.61
C LEU A 254 -38.05 21.48 4.16
N GLY A 255 -38.42 21.72 2.90
CA GLY A 255 -38.51 23.07 2.33
C GLY A 255 -37.22 23.60 1.67
N ALA A 256 -36.14 22.82 1.59
CA ALA A 256 -34.92 23.24 0.89
C ALA A 256 -35.09 23.16 -0.65
N ALA A 257 -34.42 24.08 -1.35
CA ALA A 257 -34.35 24.11 -2.81
C ALA A 257 -33.84 22.77 -3.39
N PRO A 258 -34.17 22.43 -4.64
CA PRO A 258 -33.67 21.24 -5.31
C PRO A 258 -32.15 21.16 -5.21
N ARG A 259 -31.63 19.96 -4.95
CA ARG A 259 -30.19 19.71 -4.87
C ARG A 259 -29.56 20.01 -6.23
N GLU A 260 -28.66 20.98 -6.28
CA GLU A 260 -27.87 21.25 -7.50
C GLU A 260 -27.09 19.98 -7.89
N SER A 261 -27.18 19.58 -9.15
CA SER A 261 -26.53 18.36 -9.62
C SER A 261 -25.02 18.59 -9.77
N LEU A 262 -24.22 17.52 -9.83
CA LEU A 262 -22.78 17.68 -10.13
C LEU A 262 -22.57 18.36 -11.48
N GLU A 263 -23.49 18.13 -12.42
CA GLU A 263 -23.47 18.70 -13.76
C GLU A 263 -23.64 20.22 -13.73
N ASP A 264 -24.34 20.76 -12.72
CA ASP A 264 -24.62 22.19 -12.58
C ASP A 264 -23.48 22.95 -11.90
N VAL A 265 -22.97 22.41 -10.78
CA VAL A 265 -22.02 23.12 -9.89
C VAL A 265 -20.56 22.74 -10.15
N LEU A 266 -20.31 21.60 -10.81
CA LEU A 266 -18.97 21.04 -11.06
C LEU A 266 -18.07 21.07 -9.81
N SER A 267 -18.67 20.79 -8.65
CA SER A 267 -17.99 20.85 -7.36
C SER A 267 -18.03 19.51 -6.64
N LEU A 268 -16.93 19.18 -5.97
CA LEU A 268 -16.76 17.92 -5.27
C LEU A 268 -16.34 18.15 -3.82
N GLU A 269 -16.96 17.41 -2.91
CA GLU A 269 -16.57 17.43 -1.50
C GLU A 269 -15.47 16.38 -1.28
N TRP A 270 -14.46 16.75 -0.50
CA TRP A 270 -13.55 15.77 0.08
C TRP A 270 -13.48 16.00 1.59
N ARG A 271 -13.57 14.93 2.37
CA ARG A 271 -13.36 15.04 3.81
C ARG A 271 -11.88 15.03 4.12
N GLN A 272 -11.41 16.13 4.72
CA GLN A 272 -10.07 16.16 5.30
C GLN A 272 -10.01 15.13 6.43
N ARG A 273 -8.98 14.28 6.41
CA ARG A 273 -8.86 13.23 7.42
C ARG A 273 -8.42 13.83 8.75
N GLU A 274 -9.25 13.66 9.78
CA GLU A 274 -8.77 13.66 11.16
C GLU A 274 -7.96 12.38 11.38
N LEU A 275 -6.64 12.51 11.41
CA LEU A 275 -5.79 11.41 11.83
C LEU A 275 -5.95 11.25 13.34
N SER A 276 -6.24 10.03 13.80
CA SER A 276 -6.04 9.72 15.21
C SER A 276 -4.58 10.01 15.58
N ARG A 277 -4.40 10.80 16.65
CA ARG A 277 -3.12 11.23 17.27
C ARG A 277 -2.40 12.45 16.71
N LYS A 278 -3.08 13.59 16.51
CA LYS A 278 -2.45 14.92 16.29
C LYS A 278 -1.35 14.97 15.20
N ARG A 279 -1.33 14.02 14.26
CA ARG A 279 -0.43 14.06 13.10
C ARG A 279 -1.15 14.79 11.99
N GLN A 280 -0.56 15.86 11.47
CA GLN A 280 -1.08 16.52 10.28
C GLN A 280 -1.05 15.54 9.10
N PHE A 281 -2.18 15.45 8.38
CA PHE A 281 -2.25 14.73 7.13
C PHE A 281 -1.46 15.48 6.05
N LEU A 282 -0.85 14.76 5.12
CA LEU A 282 -0.36 15.30 3.86
C LEU A 282 -1.48 15.08 2.84
N GLY A 283 -2.34 16.08 2.64
CA GLY A 283 -3.47 16.06 1.70
C GLY A 283 -4.09 17.44 1.59
N ARG A 284 -4.90 17.65 0.54
CA ARG A 284 -5.34 18.99 0.13
C ARG A 284 -5.91 19.81 1.29
N THR A 285 -5.64 21.10 1.28
CA THR A 285 -6.24 22.06 2.22
C THR A 285 -7.60 22.49 1.68
N GLY A 286 -8.63 22.51 2.54
CA GLY A 286 -10.02 22.81 2.16
C GLY A 286 -10.91 21.56 2.23
N GLU A 287 -12.19 21.73 1.88
CA GLU A 287 -13.22 20.68 1.90
C GLU A 287 -13.90 20.48 0.54
N MET A 288 -13.63 21.38 -0.42
CA MET A 288 -14.36 21.47 -1.69
C MET A 288 -13.41 21.72 -2.86
N LEU A 289 -13.57 20.94 -3.94
CA LEU A 289 -12.95 21.17 -5.23
C LEU A 289 -13.97 21.87 -6.11
N GLN A 290 -13.58 22.99 -6.70
CA GLN A 290 -14.25 23.46 -7.91
C GLN A 290 -13.41 23.02 -9.11
N MET A 291 -14.06 22.41 -10.10
CA MET A 291 -13.41 22.14 -11.38
C MET A 291 -13.17 23.47 -12.09
N GLU A 292 -12.11 23.52 -12.91
CA GLU A 292 -11.67 24.77 -13.53
C GLU A 292 -12.73 25.28 -14.54
N PRO A 293 -13.17 26.54 -14.45
CA PRO A 293 -14.12 27.11 -15.41
C PRO A 293 -13.62 27.07 -16.86
N ALA A 294 -12.31 27.10 -17.06
CA ALA A 294 -11.69 27.00 -18.38
C ALA A 294 -11.94 25.63 -19.06
N ASP A 295 -12.12 24.56 -18.27
CA ASP A 295 -12.38 23.21 -18.77
C ASP A 295 -13.88 22.97 -19.05
N GLU A 296 -14.75 23.89 -18.60
CA GLU A 296 -16.21 23.74 -18.61
C GLU A 296 -16.83 23.29 -19.95
N PRO A 297 -16.40 23.78 -21.14
CA PRO A 297 -17.07 23.47 -22.40
C PRO A 297 -17.11 21.98 -22.76
N TRP A 298 -16.03 21.24 -22.47
CA TRP A 298 -15.96 19.80 -22.73
C TRP A 298 -16.17 18.98 -21.45
N LEU A 299 -15.84 19.56 -20.29
CA LEU A 299 -15.95 18.87 -19.00
C LEU A 299 -17.40 18.60 -18.61
N ARG A 300 -18.35 19.50 -18.94
CA ARG A 300 -19.78 19.25 -18.67
C ARG A 300 -20.27 18.00 -19.39
N ASP A 301 -19.90 17.80 -20.67
CA ASP A 301 -20.25 16.58 -21.41
C ASP A 301 -19.66 15.33 -20.75
N LEU A 302 -18.37 15.38 -20.38
CA LEU A 302 -17.72 14.27 -19.68
C LEU A 302 -18.42 13.95 -18.35
N VAL A 303 -18.78 14.97 -17.56
CA VAL A 303 -19.49 14.81 -16.28
C VAL A 303 -20.87 14.18 -16.50
N VAL A 304 -21.65 14.65 -17.47
CA VAL A 304 -22.97 14.09 -17.81
C VAL A 304 -22.86 12.62 -18.21
N ARG A 305 -21.92 12.29 -19.13
CA ARG A 305 -21.68 10.91 -19.55
C ARG A 305 -21.25 10.03 -18.38
N PHE A 306 -20.36 10.53 -17.53
CA PHE A 306 -19.87 9.83 -16.35
C PHE A 306 -20.98 9.59 -15.32
N ILE A 307 -21.79 10.60 -14.98
CA ILE A 307 -22.90 10.49 -14.03
C ILE A 307 -23.95 9.51 -14.54
N ARG A 308 -24.27 9.53 -15.84
CA ARG A 308 -25.16 8.54 -16.46
C ARG A 308 -24.63 7.11 -16.29
N GLU A 309 -23.36 6.87 -16.62
CA GLU A 309 -22.73 5.55 -16.41
C GLU A 309 -22.68 5.14 -14.94
N ARG A 310 -22.39 6.09 -14.06
CA ARG A 310 -22.34 5.88 -12.60
C ARG A 310 -23.71 5.46 -12.09
N ASN A 311 -24.77 6.16 -12.48
CA ASN A 311 -26.15 5.91 -12.04
C ASN A 311 -26.65 4.53 -12.51
N GLN A 312 -26.22 4.04 -13.68
CA GLN A 312 -26.52 2.68 -14.13
C GLN A 312 -25.87 1.60 -13.24
N LYS A 313 -24.67 1.87 -12.72
CA LYS A 313 -23.91 0.97 -11.82
C LYS A 313 -24.38 1.07 -10.37
N LEU A 314 -25.03 2.18 -10.01
CA LEU A 314 -25.46 2.52 -8.65
C LEU A 314 -26.52 1.54 -8.14
N ARG A 315 -26.34 1.06 -6.91
CA ARG A 315 -27.35 0.26 -6.20
C ARG A 315 -28.17 1.11 -5.23
N ASP A 316 -27.52 2.08 -4.59
CA ASP A 316 -28.11 3.01 -3.64
C ASP A 316 -28.05 4.44 -4.21
N PRO A 317 -29.20 5.07 -4.53
CA PRO A 317 -29.28 6.46 -5.00
C PRO A 317 -28.62 7.48 -4.06
N LYS A 318 -28.44 7.14 -2.78
CA LYS A 318 -27.85 8.01 -1.77
C LYS A 318 -26.34 7.82 -1.60
N ASN A 319 -25.71 6.90 -2.31
CA ASN A 319 -24.27 6.68 -2.19
C ASN A 319 -23.51 7.97 -2.58
N PRO A 320 -22.70 8.56 -1.69
CA PRO A 320 -22.12 9.88 -1.93
C PRO A 320 -20.84 9.85 -2.77
N TYR A 321 -20.22 8.69 -3.00
CA TYR A 321 -18.90 8.62 -3.63
C TYR A 321 -18.97 8.83 -5.14
N LEU A 322 -18.01 9.56 -5.70
CA LEU A 322 -17.96 9.84 -7.13
C LEU A 322 -17.80 8.55 -7.95
N PHE A 323 -16.81 7.73 -7.60
CA PHE A 323 -16.59 6.43 -8.22
C PHE A 323 -17.30 5.33 -7.44
N VAL A 324 -18.07 4.50 -8.15
CA VAL A 324 -18.84 3.39 -7.57
C VAL A 324 -18.46 2.05 -8.22
N GLY A 325 -18.53 0.97 -7.45
CA GLY A 325 -18.23 -0.39 -7.93
C GLY A 325 -19.35 -0.96 -8.80
N THR A 326 -19.10 -2.09 -9.47
CA THR A 326 -20.10 -2.79 -10.28
C THR A 326 -21.20 -3.41 -9.42
N ARG A 327 -22.40 -3.60 -10.01
CA ARG A 327 -23.52 -4.35 -9.42
C ARG A 327 -23.03 -5.70 -8.90
N GLY A 328 -23.02 -5.88 -7.57
CA GLY A 328 -22.50 -7.07 -6.89
C GLY A 328 -21.64 -6.77 -5.67
N SER A 329 -21.09 -5.55 -5.55
CA SER A 329 -20.50 -5.11 -4.28
C SER A 329 -21.61 -4.73 -3.30
N SER A 330 -21.70 -5.43 -2.17
CA SER A 330 -22.72 -5.19 -1.13
C SER A 330 -22.55 -3.87 -0.37
N ARG A 331 -21.52 -3.06 -0.68
CA ARG A 331 -21.06 -1.95 0.17
C ARG A 331 -21.37 -0.59 -0.48
N SER A 332 -22.10 0.28 0.23
CA SER A 332 -22.28 1.70 -0.11
C SER A 332 -21.02 2.56 0.10
N GLY A 333 -19.85 1.92 0.20
CA GLY A 333 -18.59 2.55 0.57
C GLY A 333 -17.70 2.93 -0.61
N PRO A 334 -16.55 3.57 -0.33
CA PRO A 334 -15.60 4.00 -1.33
C PRO A 334 -14.99 2.84 -2.13
N VAL A 335 -14.77 3.06 -3.43
CA VAL A 335 -14.24 2.03 -4.33
C VAL A 335 -12.81 1.59 -4.03
N GLY A 336 -12.56 0.29 -4.18
CA GLY A 336 -11.25 -0.38 -4.18
C GLY A 336 -10.13 0.41 -4.84
N GLY A 337 -8.97 0.57 -4.20
CA GLY A 337 -7.82 1.24 -4.85
C GLY A 337 -7.23 0.43 -6.02
N ARG A 338 -7.68 -0.81 -6.21
CA ARG A 338 -7.46 -1.62 -7.40
C ARG A 338 -8.36 -1.21 -8.57
N TYR A 339 -9.60 -0.80 -8.29
CA TYR A 339 -10.56 -0.36 -9.30
C TYR A 339 -10.08 0.92 -10.01
N ILE A 340 -9.67 1.93 -9.24
CA ILE A 340 -9.11 3.16 -9.83
C ILE A 340 -7.83 2.86 -10.61
N ARG A 341 -6.97 1.96 -10.10
CA ARG A 341 -5.77 1.53 -10.84
C ARG A 341 -6.11 0.84 -12.15
N SER A 342 -7.12 -0.02 -12.17
CA SER A 342 -7.54 -0.68 -13.41
C SER A 342 -8.11 0.29 -14.43
N LEU A 343 -8.82 1.35 -14.02
CA LEU A 343 -9.27 2.42 -14.93
C LEU A 343 -8.06 3.11 -15.59
N VAL A 344 -7.09 3.53 -14.77
CA VAL A 344 -5.89 4.22 -15.26
C VAL A 344 -5.03 3.30 -16.14
N GLU A 345 -4.84 2.04 -15.75
CA GLU A 345 -4.09 1.05 -16.54
C GLU A 345 -4.80 0.74 -17.86
N SER A 346 -6.14 0.64 -17.86
CA SER A 346 -6.96 0.43 -19.06
C SER A 346 -6.84 1.61 -20.03
N ALA A 347 -7.04 2.84 -19.53
CA ALA A 347 -6.93 4.06 -20.32
C ALA A 347 -5.53 4.20 -20.94
N THR A 348 -4.49 4.07 -20.11
CA THR A 348 -3.11 4.26 -20.57
C THR A 348 -2.69 3.18 -21.57
N ALA A 349 -3.14 1.93 -21.39
CA ALA A 349 -2.92 0.87 -22.37
C ALA A 349 -3.59 1.18 -23.71
N ARG A 350 -4.83 1.70 -23.69
CA ARG A 350 -5.59 2.05 -24.90
C ARG A 350 -4.94 3.20 -25.66
N ILE A 351 -4.56 4.26 -24.95
CA ILE A 351 -4.06 5.52 -25.55
C ILE A 351 -2.60 5.39 -25.99
N THR A 352 -1.76 4.82 -25.12
CA THR A 352 -0.29 4.84 -25.31
C THR A 352 0.31 3.48 -25.66
N GLY A 353 -0.50 2.43 -25.69
CA GLY A 353 -0.03 1.05 -25.81
C GLY A 353 0.74 0.54 -24.59
N ARG A 354 0.77 1.32 -23.50
CA ARG A 354 1.63 1.08 -22.32
C ARG A 354 0.90 1.35 -21.00
N LEU A 355 1.34 0.68 -19.94
CA LEU A 355 0.78 0.79 -18.61
C LEU A 355 1.50 1.87 -17.81
N CYS A 356 0.77 2.94 -17.50
CA CYS A 356 1.20 3.97 -16.57
C CYS A 356 0.64 3.72 -15.17
N THR A 357 1.34 4.20 -14.14
CA THR A 357 0.85 4.12 -12.76
C THR A 357 0.27 5.46 -12.31
N ALA A 358 -0.91 5.44 -11.69
CA ALA A 358 -1.59 6.64 -11.16
C ALA A 358 -0.68 7.51 -10.28
N ASN A 359 0.21 6.88 -9.49
CA ASN A 359 1.14 7.60 -8.61
C ASN A 359 2.21 8.38 -9.39
N ILE A 360 2.74 7.83 -10.50
CA ILE A 360 3.73 8.54 -11.31
C ILE A 360 3.03 9.60 -12.18
N LEU A 361 1.82 9.33 -12.69
CA LEU A 361 1.01 10.35 -13.37
C LEU A 361 0.74 11.56 -12.48
N GLY A 362 0.27 11.35 -11.25
CA GLY A 362 0.07 12.45 -10.30
C GLY A 362 1.37 13.15 -9.90
N LYS A 363 2.54 12.48 -9.93
CA LYS A 363 3.84 13.17 -9.76
C LYS A 363 4.22 14.00 -10.98
N SER A 364 3.88 13.52 -12.18
CA SER A 364 4.14 14.22 -13.44
C SER A 364 3.31 15.50 -13.48
N SER A 365 2.03 15.45 -13.14
CA SER A 365 1.17 16.64 -12.99
C SER A 365 1.72 17.65 -11.96
N ARG A 366 2.12 17.19 -10.76
CA ARG A 366 2.78 18.07 -9.76
C ARG A 366 4.08 18.69 -10.25
N LEU A 367 4.83 17.96 -11.08
CA LEU A 367 6.04 18.48 -11.69
C LEU A 367 5.70 19.59 -12.70
N LEU A 368 4.63 19.43 -13.49
CA LEU A 368 4.16 20.49 -14.40
C LEU A 368 3.76 21.76 -13.65
N TYR A 369 3.01 21.65 -12.55
CA TYR A 369 2.71 22.82 -11.72
C TYR A 369 3.97 23.51 -11.19
N ALA A 370 4.96 22.74 -10.75
CA ALA A 370 6.21 23.30 -10.26
C ALA A 370 7.05 23.98 -11.38
N GLU A 371 7.03 23.42 -12.58
CA GLU A 371 7.83 23.89 -13.72
C GLU A 371 7.20 25.09 -14.42
N PHE A 372 5.89 25.07 -14.63
CA PHE A 372 5.18 26.04 -15.47
C PHE A 372 4.32 27.03 -14.68
N GLY A 373 3.95 26.72 -13.43
CA GLY A 373 3.09 27.59 -12.63
C GLY A 373 3.81 28.71 -11.88
N GLY A 374 5.15 28.74 -11.88
CA GLY A 374 5.92 29.75 -11.14
C GLY A 374 5.54 29.82 -9.65
N HIS A 375 5.31 31.04 -9.14
CA HIS A 375 4.88 31.25 -7.75
C HIS A 375 3.49 30.66 -7.46
N GLU A 376 2.55 30.79 -8.40
CA GLU A 376 1.20 30.23 -8.29
C GLU A 376 1.21 28.70 -8.31
N GLY A 377 2.08 28.09 -9.11
CA GLY A 377 2.30 26.64 -9.12
C GLY A 377 2.79 26.10 -7.78
N PHE A 378 3.70 26.83 -7.11
CA PHE A 378 4.15 26.48 -5.77
C PHE A 378 3.03 26.62 -4.73
N ARG A 379 2.21 27.68 -4.82
CA ARG A 379 1.03 27.87 -3.98
C ARG A 379 0.02 26.74 -4.19
N HIS A 380 -0.26 26.39 -5.44
CA HIS A 380 -1.15 25.29 -5.80
C HIS A 380 -0.66 23.95 -5.25
N LEU A 381 0.66 23.65 -5.32
CA LEU A 381 1.21 22.45 -4.68
C LEU A 381 1.00 22.41 -3.16
N ARG A 382 0.98 23.56 -2.48
CA ARG A 382 0.64 23.62 -1.05
C ARG A 382 -0.83 23.39 -0.81
N GLU A 383 -1.69 23.94 -1.65
CA GLU A 383 -3.15 23.69 -1.64
C GLU A 383 -3.47 22.22 -1.93
N LEU A 384 -2.63 21.55 -2.74
CA LEU A 384 -2.63 20.11 -2.96
C LEU A 384 -2.17 19.28 -1.73
N GLY A 385 -1.84 19.94 -0.62
CA GLY A 385 -1.47 19.28 0.64
C GLY A 385 -0.02 18.88 0.75
N LEU A 386 0.86 19.33 -0.16
CA LEU A 386 2.29 19.15 0.01
C LEU A 386 2.79 20.14 1.05
N GLY A 387 3.43 19.62 2.12
CA GLY A 387 4.13 20.48 3.06
C GLY A 387 5.21 21.30 2.35
N GLY A 388 5.52 22.50 2.85
CA GLY A 388 6.41 23.45 2.15
C GLY A 388 7.76 22.85 1.70
N SER A 389 8.37 21.98 2.51
CA SER A 389 9.61 21.27 2.12
C SER A 389 9.42 20.26 0.97
N GLN A 390 8.25 19.61 0.87
CA GLN A 390 7.94 18.71 -0.24
C GLN A 390 7.58 19.47 -1.52
N ALA A 391 6.80 20.55 -1.42
CA ALA A 391 6.52 21.42 -2.57
C ALA A 391 7.84 21.98 -3.14
N HIS A 392 8.72 22.46 -2.26
CA HIS A 392 10.05 22.95 -2.65
C HIS A 392 10.91 21.84 -3.27
N THR A 393 10.72 20.58 -2.88
CA THR A 393 11.44 19.46 -3.51
C THR A 393 11.12 19.34 -5.00
N TYR A 394 9.91 19.69 -5.46
CA TYR A 394 9.57 19.63 -6.89
C TYR A 394 10.34 20.62 -7.77
N ALA A 395 10.81 21.73 -7.21
CA ALA A 395 11.60 22.71 -7.95
C ALA A 395 13.08 22.29 -8.17
N TRP A 396 13.68 21.55 -7.23
CA TRP A 396 15.15 21.32 -7.23
C TRP A 396 15.57 19.85 -7.17
N ALA A 397 14.63 18.92 -7.01
CA ALA A 397 14.93 17.48 -7.01
C ALA A 397 15.44 17.01 -8.37
N LYS A 398 16.32 16.00 -8.35
CA LYS A 398 16.76 15.34 -9.57
C LYS A 398 15.58 14.63 -10.23
N ARG A 399 15.32 14.92 -11.49
CA ARG A 399 14.23 14.30 -12.26
C ARG A 399 14.71 12.98 -12.86
N VAL A 400 13.84 11.97 -12.85
CA VAL A 400 14.10 10.64 -13.41
C VAL A 400 12.96 10.28 -14.33
N ARG A 401 13.24 10.31 -15.62
CA ARG A 401 12.34 9.87 -16.68
C ARG A 401 12.02 8.38 -16.50
N MET A 402 10.75 8.05 -16.46
CA MET A 402 10.27 6.69 -16.37
C MET A 402 9.66 6.27 -17.69
N VAL A 403 10.06 5.10 -18.18
CA VAL A 403 9.44 4.50 -19.37
C VAL A 403 8.22 3.68 -18.92
N PRO A 404 7.00 3.96 -19.43
CA PRO A 404 5.82 3.15 -19.15
C PRO A 404 6.03 1.68 -19.55
N LYS A 405 5.44 0.75 -18.78
CA LYS A 405 5.61 -0.69 -19.03
C LYS A 405 4.83 -1.10 -20.27
N PRO A 406 5.31 -2.07 -21.08
CA PRO A 406 4.52 -2.56 -22.21
C PRO A 406 3.20 -3.18 -21.71
N ALA A 407 2.10 -2.86 -22.38
CA ALA A 407 0.85 -3.57 -22.15
C ALA A 407 0.97 -4.95 -22.80
N ASN A 408 1.23 -6.00 -22.01
CA ASN A 408 1.29 -7.36 -22.55
C ASN A 408 -0.06 -7.72 -23.23
N ARG A 409 -0.04 -7.90 -24.55
CA ARG A 409 -1.15 -8.47 -25.32
C ARG A 409 -1.23 -9.97 -25.09
N THR A 410 -1.79 -10.41 -23.96
CA THR A 410 -2.37 -11.76 -23.81
C THR A 410 -3.46 -11.77 -22.73
N LYS A 411 -4.68 -11.40 -23.12
CA LYS A 411 -5.89 -11.97 -22.54
C LYS A 411 -6.56 -12.81 -23.64
N LYS A 412 -6.15 -14.07 -23.77
CA LYS A 412 -7.02 -15.09 -24.39
C LYS A 412 -8.22 -15.26 -23.45
N LYS A 413 -9.39 -14.82 -23.91
CA LYS A 413 -10.68 -15.34 -23.41
C LYS A 413 -10.76 -16.84 -23.72
N ASP A 414 -11.46 -17.53 -22.83
CA ASP A 414 -11.97 -18.90 -22.93
C ASP A 414 -10.96 -20.06 -22.77
N VAL A 415 -10.98 -20.67 -21.58
CA VAL A 415 -11.59 -21.99 -21.29
C VAL A 415 -10.98 -22.47 -19.97
N ARG A 416 -11.73 -22.32 -18.88
CA ARG A 416 -11.72 -23.33 -17.81
C ARG A 416 -13.16 -23.54 -17.35
N ARG A 417 -13.84 -24.39 -18.12
CA ARG A 417 -14.80 -25.33 -17.56
C ARG A 417 -14.17 -26.00 -16.34
N ARG A 418 -15.01 -26.26 -15.34
CA ARG A 418 -14.80 -27.15 -14.19
C ARG A 418 -13.67 -28.16 -14.42
N ALA A 419 -12.55 -27.96 -13.72
CA ALA A 419 -11.67 -29.05 -13.33
C ALA A 419 -11.69 -29.07 -11.81
N SER A 420 -12.58 -29.89 -11.30
CA SER A 420 -12.60 -30.41 -9.94
C SER A 420 -11.25 -30.99 -9.55
N GLY A 421 -10.86 -30.78 -8.29
CA GLY A 421 -9.89 -31.61 -7.58
C GLY A 421 -8.42 -31.44 -7.99
N LEU A 422 -7.75 -30.42 -7.43
CA LEU A 422 -6.33 -30.47 -7.11
C LEU A 422 -6.06 -29.36 -6.09
N THR A 423 -6.15 -29.72 -4.82
CA THR A 423 -5.68 -28.96 -3.67
C THR A 423 -4.18 -28.75 -3.82
N VAL A 424 -3.77 -27.53 -4.19
CA VAL A 424 -2.39 -27.10 -4.03
C VAL A 424 -2.23 -26.64 -2.57
N PRO A 425 -1.35 -27.25 -1.77
CA PRO A 425 -1.18 -26.87 -0.37
C PRO A 425 -0.72 -25.42 -0.28
N LEU A 426 -1.27 -24.69 0.70
CA LEU A 426 -0.83 -23.34 1.02
C LEU A 426 0.58 -23.47 1.64
N ILE A 427 1.59 -22.96 0.96
CA ILE A 427 2.97 -23.00 1.45
C ILE A 427 3.30 -21.64 2.08
N ASP A 428 3.71 -21.65 3.34
CA ASP A 428 4.11 -20.44 4.04
C ASP A 428 5.48 -19.91 3.54
N VAL A 429 5.84 -18.69 3.95
CA VAL A 429 7.10 -17.97 3.72
C VAL A 429 8.35 -18.87 3.82
N PHE A 430 8.33 -19.94 4.61
CA PHE A 430 9.46 -20.86 4.79
C PHE A 430 9.48 -22.09 3.87
N GLY A 431 8.48 -22.31 3.03
CA GLY A 431 8.42 -23.53 2.20
C GLY A 431 7.78 -24.72 2.92
N ILE A 432 7.12 -24.50 4.06
CA ILE A 432 6.50 -25.55 4.88
C ILE A 432 5.01 -25.65 4.52
N PRO A 433 4.48 -26.85 4.21
CA PRO A 433 3.04 -27.07 4.04
C PRO A 433 2.31 -26.69 5.33
N THR A 434 1.23 -25.90 5.23
CA THR A 434 0.42 -25.53 6.41
C THR A 434 -0.54 -26.62 6.88
N ASP A 435 -0.56 -27.78 6.22
CA ASP A 435 -1.48 -28.87 6.52
C ASP A 435 -0.70 -29.99 7.21
N LEU A 436 -0.52 -29.84 8.53
CA LEU A 436 -0.24 -30.94 9.44
C LEU A 436 -1.16 -30.75 10.66
N GLU A 437 -2.22 -31.55 10.63
CA GLU A 437 -3.35 -31.74 11.57
C GLU A 437 -4.43 -30.65 11.64
#